data_AF-A0A2V7DNB1-F1
#
_entry.id   AF-A0A2V7DNB1-F1
#
_cell.length_a   1.000
_cell.length_b   1.000
_cell.length_c   1.000
_cell.angle_alpha   90.00
_cell.angle_beta   90.00
_cell.angle_gamma   90.00
#
_symmetry.space_group_name_H-M   'P 1'
#
loop_
_entity.id
_entity.type
_entity.pdbx_description
1 polymer ?
#
loop_
_entity_poly.entity_id
_entity_poly.type
_entity_poly.pdbx_seq_one_letter_code
_entity_poly.pdbx_strand_id
1 'polypeptide(L)'
;MVATLRLVLIAFAMATVTIAPVVAQTPQTPVDPQHLVGEWAGKWSGIWGTGSQTLSGEYILKVTKVQGEKVFGQVEWTNKGTLKSNLVGNFDGRRLTYGNAELIVDSDRMTGGRAVQNFPQGIKIDLTKAK
;
A
#
# COMPACT_ATOMS: atom_id res chain seq x y z
N MET A 1 36.64 62.31 -44.99
CA MET A 1 35.89 63.20 -44.10
C MET A 1 34.55 62.54 -43.78
N VAL A 2 34.21 62.42 -42.48
CA VAL A 2 32.87 62.10 -41.90
C VAL A 2 32.34 60.68 -42.18
N ALA A 3 32.56 59.68 -41.31
CA ALA A 3 31.85 59.38 -40.05
C ALA A 3 30.38 58.96 -40.22
N THR A 4 30.02 57.70 -39.97
CA THR A 4 28.92 57.38 -39.02
C THR A 4 28.89 55.90 -38.59
N LEU A 5 28.86 55.75 -37.28
CA LEU A 5 28.65 54.57 -36.43
C LEU A 5 27.17 54.15 -36.40
N ARG A 6 26.83 52.85 -36.46
CA ARG A 6 25.58 52.25 -35.91
C ARG A 6 25.83 50.80 -35.49
N LEU A 7 26.20 50.54 -34.24
CA LEU A 7 25.40 49.89 -33.16
C LEU A 7 24.64 48.61 -33.59
N VAL A 8 25.02 47.42 -33.07
CA VAL A 8 24.31 46.66 -31.99
C VAL A 8 23.68 45.38 -32.61
N LEU A 9 23.71 44.15 -32.08
CA LEU A 9 23.45 43.61 -30.73
C LEU A 9 24.05 42.19 -30.66
N ILE A 10 24.95 41.90 -29.70
CA ILE A 10 25.40 40.52 -29.43
C ILE A 10 24.35 39.88 -28.51
N ALA A 11 23.54 38.96 -29.04
CA ALA A 11 22.57 38.21 -28.26
C ALA A 11 23.29 37.09 -27.48
N PHE A 12 23.59 37.36 -26.20
CA PHE A 12 24.00 36.33 -25.23
C PHE A 12 22.73 35.61 -24.75
N ALA A 13 22.42 34.45 -25.33
CA ALA A 13 21.34 33.60 -24.86
C ALA A 13 21.76 32.92 -23.56
N MET A 14 21.36 33.49 -22.41
CA MET A 14 21.47 32.81 -21.12
C MET A 14 20.50 31.64 -21.08
N ALA A 15 21.04 30.42 -21.15
CA ALA A 15 20.29 29.20 -20.90
C ALA A 15 19.85 29.16 -19.42
N THR A 16 18.58 29.43 -19.15
CA THR A 16 17.98 29.22 -17.83
C THR A 16 17.85 27.73 -17.59
N VAL A 17 18.82 27.13 -16.90
CA VAL A 17 18.72 25.77 -16.36
C VAL A 17 17.69 25.79 -15.24
N THR A 18 16.46 25.41 -15.55
CA THR A 18 15.41 25.16 -14.55
C THR A 18 15.77 23.87 -13.81
N ILE A 19 16.37 24.01 -12.62
CA ILE A 19 16.60 22.90 -11.70
C ILE A 19 15.23 22.50 -11.15
N ALA A 20 14.63 21.45 -11.72
CA ALA A 20 13.44 20.85 -11.13
C ALA A 20 13.82 20.22 -9.77
N PRO A 21 13.05 20.46 -8.69
CA PRO A 21 13.26 19.76 -7.44
C PRO A 21 12.90 18.28 -7.64
N VAL A 22 13.92 17.43 -7.79
CA VAL A 22 13.75 15.99 -7.62
C VAL A 22 13.39 15.78 -6.16
N VAL A 23 12.12 15.50 -5.89
CA VAL A 23 11.69 14.98 -4.60
C VAL A 23 12.38 13.63 -4.44
N ALA A 24 13.45 13.58 -3.65
CA ALA A 24 14.10 12.35 -3.27
C ALA A 24 13.06 11.49 -2.54
N GLN A 25 12.52 10.48 -3.22
CA GLN A 25 11.81 9.40 -2.56
C GLN A 25 12.86 8.70 -1.70
N THR A 26 12.82 8.94 -0.39
CA THR A 26 13.65 8.20 0.56
C THR A 26 13.43 6.71 0.30
N PRO A 27 14.49 5.92 0.02
CA PRO A 27 14.36 4.49 -0.11
C PRO A 27 13.78 3.94 1.19
N GLN A 28 12.50 3.57 1.19
CA GLN A 28 11.93 2.85 2.32
C GLN A 28 12.52 1.45 2.27
N THR A 29 13.33 1.13 3.27
CA THR A 29 13.98 -0.17 3.41
C THR A 29 12.92 -1.28 3.32
N PRO A 30 13.10 -2.29 2.44
CA PRO A 30 12.19 -3.43 2.38
C PRO A 30 12.04 -4.08 3.76
N VAL A 31 10.81 -4.44 4.12
CA VAL A 31 10.54 -5.20 5.34
C VAL A 31 11.08 -6.62 5.15
N ASP A 32 11.78 -7.16 6.15
CA ASP A 32 12.19 -8.56 6.15
C ASP A 32 10.94 -9.44 5.99
N PRO A 33 10.84 -10.28 4.93
CA PRO A 33 9.69 -11.14 4.72
C PRO A 33 9.40 -12.07 5.90
N GLN A 34 10.42 -12.47 6.68
CA GLN A 34 10.20 -13.28 7.90
C GLN A 34 9.45 -12.51 8.99
N HIS A 35 9.45 -11.17 8.94
CA HIS A 35 8.65 -10.35 9.84
C HIS A 35 7.14 -10.61 9.70
N LEU A 36 6.68 -11.17 8.58
CA LEU A 36 5.27 -11.49 8.41
C LEU A 36 4.82 -12.68 9.25
N VAL A 37 5.73 -13.60 9.60
CA VAL A 37 5.40 -14.83 10.33
C VAL A 37 4.83 -14.49 11.71
N GLY A 38 3.74 -15.15 12.07
CA GLY A 38 2.99 -14.91 13.29
C GLY A 38 1.54 -14.56 13.05
N GLU A 39 0.88 -14.07 14.08
CA GLU A 39 -0.51 -13.65 14.03
C GLU A 39 -0.62 -12.14 13.91
N TRP A 40 -1.53 -11.70 13.05
CA TRP A 40 -1.93 -10.31 12.84
C TRP A 40 -3.42 -10.23 13.11
N ALA A 41 -3.81 -9.37 14.05
CA ALA A 41 -5.20 -9.27 14.50
C ALA A 41 -5.66 -7.82 14.47
N GLY A 42 -6.93 -7.63 14.13
CA GLY A 42 -7.55 -6.32 14.10
C GLY A 42 -8.94 -6.39 13.51
N LYS A 43 -9.33 -5.34 12.78
CA LYS A 43 -10.70 -5.19 12.31
C LYS A 43 -10.78 -4.99 10.82
N TRP A 44 -11.90 -5.41 10.26
CA TRP A 44 -12.38 -4.90 8.99
C TRP A 44 -13.55 -3.95 9.19
N SER A 45 -13.75 -3.05 8.23
CA SER A 45 -14.94 -2.19 8.16
C SER A 45 -15.32 -1.89 6.72
N GLY A 46 -16.60 -1.67 6.45
CA GLY A 46 -17.06 -1.30 5.13
C GLY A 46 -18.49 -0.79 5.13
N ILE A 47 -18.85 -0.10 4.05
CA ILE A 47 -20.20 0.41 3.82
C ILE A 47 -20.99 -0.67 3.09
N TRP A 48 -22.03 -1.20 3.72
CA TRP A 48 -22.92 -2.22 3.17
C TRP A 48 -23.96 -1.61 2.24
N GLY A 49 -24.17 -2.24 1.08
CA GLY A 49 -25.17 -1.81 0.11
C GLY A 49 -24.92 -0.38 -0.39
N THR A 50 -25.98 0.42 -0.52
CA THR A 50 -25.94 1.73 -1.19
C THR A 50 -25.56 2.91 -0.30
N GLY A 51 -25.01 2.70 0.90
CA GLY A 51 -24.44 3.80 1.69
C GLY A 51 -25.01 4.04 3.09
N SER A 52 -25.99 3.27 3.54
CA SER A 52 -26.71 3.57 4.79
C SER A 52 -26.19 2.88 6.03
N GLN A 53 -25.39 1.81 5.90
CA GLN A 53 -24.93 1.02 7.04
C GLN A 53 -23.44 0.71 6.96
N THR A 54 -22.69 1.13 7.97
CA THR A 54 -21.31 0.67 8.18
C THR A 54 -21.33 -0.62 8.98
N LEU A 55 -20.71 -1.67 8.46
CA LEU A 55 -20.45 -2.91 9.19
C LEU A 55 -18.97 -3.04 9.49
N SER A 56 -18.67 -3.73 10.58
CA SER A 56 -17.32 -4.08 10.98
C SER A 56 -17.30 -5.43 11.68
N GLY A 57 -16.11 -6.00 11.78
CA GLY A 57 -15.88 -7.26 12.46
C GLY A 57 -14.40 -7.52 12.67
N GLU A 58 -14.12 -8.63 13.34
CA GLU A 58 -12.76 -9.08 13.61
C GLU A 58 -12.13 -9.66 12.35
N TYR A 59 -10.80 -9.51 12.24
CA TYR A 59 -9.99 -10.00 11.15
C TYR A 59 -8.66 -10.51 11.71
N ILE A 60 -8.38 -11.79 11.47
CA ILE A 60 -7.18 -12.47 11.96
C ILE A 60 -6.48 -13.08 10.76
N LEU A 61 -5.20 -12.76 10.61
CA LEU A 61 -4.33 -13.31 9.59
C LEU A 61 -3.16 -14.00 10.29
N LYS A 62 -3.08 -15.32 10.15
CA LYS A 62 -2.02 -16.15 10.74
C LYS A 62 -1.06 -16.61 9.65
N VAL A 63 0.09 -15.96 9.56
CA VAL A 63 1.17 -16.37 8.65
C VAL A 63 1.97 -17.48 9.29
N THR A 64 2.05 -18.62 8.60
CA THR A 64 2.76 -19.82 9.06
C THR A 64 4.14 -19.96 8.44
N LYS A 65 4.33 -19.45 7.22
CA LYS A 65 5.56 -19.66 6.46
C LYS A 65 5.72 -18.59 5.39
N VAL A 66 6.96 -18.17 5.18
CA VAL A 66 7.38 -17.35 4.04
C VAL A 66 8.51 -18.08 3.30
N GLN A 67 8.41 -18.17 1.96
CA GLN A 67 9.42 -18.79 1.09
C GLN A 67 9.66 -17.91 -0.12
N GLY A 68 10.77 -17.17 -0.12
CA GLY A 68 10.98 -16.09 -1.08
C GLY A 68 9.83 -15.08 -0.96
N GLU A 69 9.18 -14.79 -2.07
CA GLU A 69 8.01 -13.88 -2.11
C GLU A 69 6.71 -14.57 -1.69
N LYS A 70 6.68 -15.91 -1.54
CA LYS A 70 5.44 -16.64 -1.22
C LYS A 70 5.13 -16.60 0.26
N VAL A 71 3.90 -16.27 0.61
CA VAL A 71 3.39 -16.22 1.99
C VAL A 71 2.28 -17.26 2.15
N PHE A 72 2.36 -18.08 3.20
CA PHE A 72 1.39 -19.15 3.48
C PHE A 72 0.80 -18.99 4.88
N GLY A 73 -0.48 -19.27 5.02
CA GLY A 73 -1.15 -19.14 6.31
C GLY A 73 -2.64 -19.41 6.28
N GLN A 74 -3.35 -18.77 7.20
CA GLN A 74 -4.80 -18.78 7.30
C GLN A 74 -5.31 -17.37 7.52
N VAL A 75 -6.53 -17.12 7.04
CA VAL A 75 -7.27 -15.90 7.32
C VAL A 75 -8.63 -16.26 7.89
N GLU A 76 -9.03 -15.55 8.92
CA GLU A 76 -10.31 -15.67 9.60
C GLU A 76 -10.92 -14.29 9.76
N TRP A 77 -12.20 -14.14 9.45
CA TRP A 77 -12.89 -12.86 9.64
C TRP A 77 -14.36 -13.06 9.97
N THR A 78 -14.89 -12.21 10.85
CA THR A 78 -16.27 -12.30 11.33
C THR A 78 -17.17 -11.31 10.60
N ASN A 79 -18.27 -11.81 10.03
CA ASN A 79 -19.36 -10.98 9.49
C ASN A 79 -20.70 -11.51 10.06
N LYS A 80 -21.60 -12.03 9.22
CA LYS A 80 -22.80 -12.78 9.66
C LYS A 80 -22.48 -14.17 10.25
N GLY A 81 -21.19 -14.52 10.27
CA GLY A 81 -20.60 -15.74 10.80
C GLY A 81 -19.08 -15.67 10.66
N THR A 82 -18.37 -16.66 11.16
CA THR A 82 -16.91 -16.76 11.02
C THR A 82 -16.57 -17.46 9.70
N LEU A 83 -15.83 -16.77 8.85
CA LEU A 83 -15.30 -17.33 7.61
C LEU A 83 -13.80 -17.58 7.78
N LYS A 84 -13.37 -18.80 7.47
CA LYS A 84 -11.98 -19.23 7.55
C LYS A 84 -11.51 -19.81 6.21
N SER A 85 -10.33 -19.39 5.76
CA SER A 85 -9.73 -19.88 4.51
C SER A 85 -8.21 -19.95 4.60
N ASN A 86 -7.60 -20.81 3.80
CA ASN A 86 -6.15 -20.83 3.62
C ASN A 86 -5.70 -19.55 2.90
N LEU A 87 -4.56 -19.01 3.34
CA LEU A 87 -3.88 -17.90 2.72
C LEU A 87 -2.69 -18.45 1.92
N VAL A 88 -2.67 -18.14 0.62
CA VAL A 88 -1.51 -18.27 -0.25
C VAL A 88 -1.38 -16.94 -0.98
N GLY A 89 -0.29 -16.22 -0.70
CA GLY A 89 -0.09 -14.86 -1.17
C GLY A 89 1.32 -14.60 -1.67
N ASN A 90 1.53 -13.37 -2.15
CA ASN A 90 2.84 -12.85 -2.52
C ASN A 90 3.18 -11.61 -1.69
N PHE A 91 4.45 -11.47 -1.32
CA PHE A 91 5.00 -10.31 -0.62
C PHE A 91 6.18 -9.73 -1.40
N ASP A 92 6.10 -8.45 -1.76
CA ASP A 92 7.11 -7.75 -2.56
C ASP A 92 8.08 -6.89 -1.73
N GLY A 93 8.15 -7.15 -0.41
CA GLY A 93 8.93 -6.36 0.54
C GLY A 93 8.14 -5.25 1.23
N ARG A 94 6.91 -4.97 0.78
CA ARG A 94 6.02 -4.01 1.45
C ARG A 94 4.54 -4.39 1.38
N ARG A 95 4.12 -5.01 0.29
CA ARG A 95 2.72 -5.31 -0.02
C ARG A 95 2.50 -6.80 0.01
N LEU A 96 1.57 -7.24 0.85
CA LEU A 96 1.04 -8.59 0.86
C LEU A 96 -0.23 -8.65 0.00
N THR A 97 -0.23 -9.50 -1.02
CA THR A 97 -1.40 -9.79 -1.87
C THR A 97 -1.83 -11.24 -1.70
N TYR A 98 -3.14 -11.48 -1.56
CA TYR A 98 -3.71 -12.85 -1.51
C TYR A 98 -5.18 -12.81 -1.89
N GLY A 99 -5.63 -13.76 -2.72
CA GLY A 99 -6.99 -13.72 -3.27
C GLY A 99 -7.28 -12.37 -3.92
N ASN A 100 -8.25 -11.64 -3.39
CA ASN A 100 -8.59 -10.28 -3.81
C ASN A 100 -8.26 -9.20 -2.77
N ALA A 101 -7.37 -9.52 -1.83
CA ALA A 101 -6.88 -8.63 -0.78
C ALA A 101 -5.50 -8.08 -1.12
N GLU A 102 -5.29 -6.82 -0.75
CA GLU A 102 -4.02 -6.13 -0.79
C GLU A 102 -3.80 -5.41 0.55
N LEU A 103 -2.69 -5.70 1.22
CA LEU A 103 -2.30 -5.11 2.50
C LEU A 103 -0.88 -4.54 2.43
N ILE A 104 -0.70 -3.32 2.90
CA ILE A 104 0.59 -2.66 3.09
C ILE A 104 1.07 -2.93 4.51
N VAL A 105 2.30 -3.43 4.61
CA VAL A 105 3.00 -3.72 5.87
C VAL A 105 3.89 -2.54 6.21
N ASP A 106 3.72 -2.02 7.41
CA ASP A 106 4.56 -0.97 7.98
C ASP A 106 4.87 -1.33 9.43
N SER A 107 6.07 -1.87 9.64
CA SER A 107 6.51 -2.42 10.94
C SER A 107 5.49 -3.43 11.48
N ASP A 108 4.92 -3.18 12.66
CA ASP A 108 3.92 -4.01 13.33
C ASP A 108 2.46 -3.72 12.91
N ARG A 109 2.23 -2.94 11.85
CA ARG A 109 0.89 -2.66 11.34
C ARG A 109 0.71 -3.13 9.90
N MET A 110 -0.46 -3.67 9.60
CA MET A 110 -0.90 -4.00 8.25
C MET A 110 -2.22 -3.31 7.94
N THR A 111 -2.25 -2.54 6.86
CA THR A 111 -3.47 -1.83 6.43
C THR A 111 -3.76 -2.08 4.96
N GLY A 112 -5.03 -2.12 4.59
CA GLY A 112 -5.41 -2.24 3.20
C GLY A 112 -6.86 -2.63 3.04
N GLY A 113 -7.16 -3.50 2.09
CA GLY A 113 -8.53 -3.89 1.85
C GLY A 113 -8.72 -5.01 0.85
N ARG A 114 -9.98 -5.38 0.66
CA ARG A 114 -10.39 -6.34 -0.36
C ARG A 114 -11.79 -6.05 -0.87
N ALA A 115 -12.05 -6.42 -2.12
CA ALA A 115 -13.40 -6.37 -2.66
C ALA A 115 -14.30 -7.42 -1.98
N VAL A 116 -15.54 -7.07 -1.66
CA VAL A 116 -16.54 -8.00 -1.12
C VAL A 116 -17.88 -7.63 -1.75
N GLN A 117 -18.62 -8.62 -2.28
CA GLN A 117 -19.81 -8.40 -3.12
C GLN A 117 -20.83 -7.38 -2.56
N ASN A 118 -21.07 -7.39 -1.25
CA ASN A 118 -22.08 -6.52 -0.60
C ASN A 118 -21.52 -5.19 -0.09
N PHE A 119 -20.25 -4.92 -0.35
CA PHE A 119 -19.55 -3.69 0.01
C PHE A 119 -19.01 -3.07 -1.29
N PRO A 120 -19.74 -2.12 -1.91
CA PRO A 120 -19.36 -1.59 -3.22
C PRO A 120 -17.97 -0.94 -3.26
N GLN A 121 -17.52 -0.41 -2.12
CA GLN A 121 -16.18 0.17 -1.95
C GLN A 121 -15.15 -0.83 -1.41
N GLY A 122 -15.52 -2.11 -1.27
CA GLY A 122 -14.77 -3.12 -0.55
C GLY A 122 -14.80 -2.89 0.97
N ILE A 123 -14.00 -3.70 1.66
CA ILE A 123 -13.74 -3.53 3.09
C ILE A 123 -12.32 -2.99 3.29
N LYS A 124 -12.17 -2.12 4.28
CA LYS A 124 -10.88 -1.70 4.84
C LYS A 124 -10.48 -2.69 5.92
N ILE A 125 -9.20 -3.03 5.98
CA ILE A 125 -8.61 -3.97 6.95
C ILE A 125 -7.47 -3.22 7.65
N ASP A 126 -7.43 -3.30 8.98
CA ASP A 126 -6.39 -2.70 9.82
C ASP A 126 -6.02 -3.69 10.92
N LEU A 127 -4.78 -4.17 10.88
CA LEU A 127 -4.26 -5.23 11.75
C LEU A 127 -2.98 -4.76 12.43
N THR A 128 -2.78 -5.26 13.63
CA THR A 128 -1.53 -5.13 14.37
C THR A 128 -0.96 -6.53 14.60
N LYS A 129 0.36 -6.64 14.58
CA LYS A 129 1.05 -7.87 14.93
C LYS A 129 0.76 -8.22 16.39
N ALA A 130 0.36 -9.47 16.63
CA ALA A 130 0.20 -9.98 17.99
C ALA A 130 1.59 -10.05 18.67
N LYS A 131 1.62 -9.76 19.97
CA LYS A 131 2.84 -9.81 20.79
C LYS A 131 3.26 -11.24 21.10
#